data_AF-A0A968JZ60-F1
#
_entry.id   AF-A0A968JZ60-F1
#
_cell.length_a   1.000
_cell.length_b   1.000
_cell.length_c   1.000
_cell.angle_alpha   90.00
_cell.angle_beta   90.00
_cell.angle_gamma   90.00
#
_symmetry.space_group_name_H-M   'P 1'
#
loop_
_entity.id
_entity.type
_entity.pdbx_description
1 polymer ?
#
loop_
_entity_poly.entity_id
_entity_poly.type
_entity_poly.pdbx_seq_one_letter_code
_entity_poly.pdbx_strand_id
1 'polypeptide(L)'
;GDLVRALDDLGARGLGEIHAMISPDSSMWCGPRDEMAMLSRIGLPMRVRVFAITDLPDTLDRMKEAAGGDLRFGGWKGFADGALGARTAALSEPYADGPGAGTPRWGVGSHRACAERALELGGSVAIHAIGDAAVDRVLDLFEALRSAGADPSSLRIEHASVIRPDAIVRMAELGVTASVQPAFVRSDGPWLPDRLGPRRLAWAHPFRSMSEAGIPLLGGSDAPVEVPDPWQAMADARTRPYLPGGESLDA
;
A
#
# COMPACT_ATOMS: atom_id res chain seq x y z
N GLY A 1 -27.62 -2.40 2.09
CA GLY A 1 -27.07 -2.69 0.75
C GLY A 1 -25.84 -3.56 0.88
N ASP A 2 -25.30 -4.06 -0.23
CA ASP A 2 -24.20 -5.03 -0.21
C ASP A 2 -22.90 -4.49 0.42
N LEU A 3 -22.62 -3.19 0.27
CA LEU A 3 -21.47 -2.55 0.94
C LEU A 3 -21.57 -2.61 2.47
N VAL A 4 -22.74 -2.28 3.04
CA VAL A 4 -22.93 -2.34 4.51
C VAL A 4 -22.74 -3.76 5.01
N ARG A 5 -23.23 -4.77 4.27
CA ARG A 5 -23.01 -6.18 4.62
C ARG A 5 -21.53 -6.57 4.56
N ALA A 6 -20.78 -6.06 3.57
CA ALA A 6 -19.35 -6.29 3.49
C ALA A 6 -18.60 -5.65 4.67
N LEU A 7 -18.97 -4.43 5.07
CA LEU A 7 -18.42 -3.77 6.25
C LEU A 7 -18.78 -4.53 7.55
N ASP A 8 -20.03 -5.00 7.70
CA ASP A 8 -20.43 -5.83 8.83
C ASP A 8 -19.63 -7.15 8.90
N ASP A 9 -19.37 -7.81 7.76
CA ASP A 9 -18.53 -9.03 7.70
C ASP A 9 -17.09 -8.74 8.16
N LEU A 10 -16.52 -7.62 7.72
CA LEU A 10 -15.20 -7.17 8.19
C LEU A 10 -15.20 -6.93 9.72
N GLY A 11 -16.28 -6.33 10.24
CA GLY A 11 -16.46 -6.11 11.68
C GLY A 11 -16.57 -7.43 12.46
N ALA A 12 -17.30 -8.41 11.91
CA ALA A 12 -17.43 -9.75 12.48
C ALA A 12 -16.09 -10.52 12.52
N ARG A 13 -15.14 -10.16 11.65
CA ARG A 13 -13.74 -10.67 11.66
C ARG A 13 -12.83 -9.96 12.66
N GLY A 14 -13.33 -8.97 13.39
CA GLY A 14 -12.60 -8.23 14.42
C GLY A 14 -11.93 -6.95 13.91
N LEU A 15 -12.23 -6.49 12.69
CA LEU A 15 -11.67 -5.24 12.14
C LEU A 15 -12.48 -4.04 12.65
N GLY A 16 -11.81 -3.08 13.31
CA GLY A 16 -12.45 -1.89 13.89
C GLY A 16 -12.32 -0.60 13.06
N GLU A 17 -11.41 -0.58 12.08
CA GLU A 17 -11.23 0.49 11.09
C GLU A 17 -10.65 -0.13 9.82
N ILE A 18 -11.07 0.40 8.66
CA ILE A 18 -10.46 0.07 7.38
C ILE A 18 -9.89 1.30 6.69
N HIS A 19 -8.83 1.10 5.90
CA HIS A 19 -8.29 2.11 5.01
C HIS A 19 -8.76 1.82 3.60
N ALA A 20 -9.78 2.53 3.13
CA ALA A 20 -10.36 2.36 1.81
C ALA A 20 -9.58 3.18 0.78
N MET A 21 -9.07 2.51 -0.25
CA MET A 21 -8.42 3.13 -1.40
C MET A 21 -9.48 3.34 -2.49
N ILE A 22 -10.01 4.56 -2.64
CA ILE A 22 -11.13 4.82 -3.55
C ILE A 22 -10.69 5.70 -4.71
N SER A 23 -11.32 5.56 -5.88
CA SER A 23 -11.10 6.46 -7.01
C SER A 23 -12.33 7.35 -7.20
N PRO A 24 -12.33 8.59 -6.70
CA PRO A 24 -13.50 9.46 -6.80
C PRO A 24 -13.79 9.88 -8.24
N ASP A 25 -12.74 9.99 -9.06
CA ASP A 25 -12.81 10.54 -10.42
C ASP A 25 -12.95 9.45 -11.50
N SER A 26 -12.92 8.16 -11.12
CA SER A 26 -13.00 7.05 -12.07
C SER A 26 -13.63 5.79 -11.48
N SER A 27 -14.30 5.00 -12.32
CA SER A 27 -14.77 3.66 -11.95
C SER A 27 -13.70 2.58 -12.21
N MET A 28 -12.43 2.97 -12.39
CA MET A 28 -11.35 2.10 -12.87
C MET A 28 -11.06 0.92 -11.91
N TRP A 29 -11.38 1.09 -10.62
CA TRP A 29 -11.09 0.12 -9.56
C TRP A 29 -12.36 -0.47 -8.95
N CYS A 30 -13.38 -0.72 -9.79
CA CYS A 30 -14.65 -1.35 -9.43
C CYS A 30 -15.57 -0.53 -8.49
N GLY A 31 -15.19 0.69 -8.13
CA GLY A 31 -16.01 1.63 -7.37
C GLY A 31 -17.09 2.32 -8.24
N PRO A 32 -18.24 2.68 -7.65
CA PRO A 32 -19.19 3.57 -8.32
C PRO A 32 -18.54 4.94 -8.56
N ARG A 33 -18.97 5.68 -9.60
CA ARG A 33 -18.65 7.11 -9.68
C ARG A 33 -19.18 7.79 -8.42
N ASP A 34 -18.35 8.63 -7.79
CA ASP A 34 -18.69 9.34 -6.54
C ASP A 34 -18.90 8.42 -5.32
N GLU A 35 -18.04 7.41 -5.16
CA GLU A 35 -18.03 6.50 -4.00
C GLU A 35 -17.98 7.25 -2.65
N MET A 36 -17.33 8.42 -2.62
CA MET A 36 -17.28 9.26 -1.43
C MET A 36 -18.66 9.82 -1.04
N ALA A 37 -19.46 10.33 -2.00
CA ALA A 37 -20.81 10.80 -1.69
C ALA A 37 -21.75 9.65 -1.34
N MET A 38 -21.52 8.45 -1.86
CA MET A 38 -22.25 7.25 -1.42
C MET A 38 -21.92 6.93 0.04
N LEU A 39 -20.64 6.85 0.40
CA LEU A 39 -20.18 6.54 1.75
C LEU A 39 -20.69 7.56 2.78
N SER A 40 -20.74 8.86 2.43
CA SER A 40 -21.19 9.91 3.36
C SER A 40 -22.70 9.90 3.64
N ARG A 41 -23.49 9.19 2.83
CA ARG A 41 -24.96 9.10 2.96
C ARG A 41 -25.44 7.83 3.66
N ILE A 42 -24.56 6.87 3.90
CA ILE A 42 -24.92 5.61 4.55
C ILE A 42 -24.45 5.60 6.00
N GLY A 43 -25.22 4.94 6.88
CA GLY A 43 -24.75 4.64 8.23
C GLY A 43 -23.66 3.58 8.17
N LEU A 44 -22.40 4.01 8.32
CA LEU A 44 -21.25 3.09 8.33
C LEU A 44 -21.22 2.31 9.65
N PRO A 45 -21.13 0.97 9.63
CA PRO A 45 -21.08 0.16 10.85
C PRO A 45 -19.69 0.18 11.53
N MET A 46 -18.70 0.81 10.89
CA MET A 46 -17.33 0.94 11.38
C MET A 46 -16.68 2.20 10.83
N ARG A 47 -15.49 2.53 11.36
CA ARG A 47 -14.68 3.62 10.83
C ARG A 47 -14.10 3.25 9.46
N VAL A 48 -14.26 4.15 8.50
CA VAL A 48 -13.70 4.04 7.15
C VAL A 48 -12.80 5.24 6.90
N ARG A 49 -11.50 5.01 6.79
CA ARG A 49 -10.51 6.02 6.44
C ARG A 49 -10.22 5.98 4.95
N VAL A 50 -10.52 7.07 4.25
CA VAL A 50 -10.44 7.12 2.79
C VAL A 50 -9.13 7.72 2.31
N PHE A 51 -8.43 6.96 1.46
CA PHE A 51 -7.31 7.46 0.66
C PHE A 51 -7.78 7.58 -0.79
N ALA A 52 -7.71 8.78 -1.35
CA ALA A 52 -8.20 9.05 -2.68
C ALA A 52 -7.12 8.81 -3.75
N ILE A 53 -7.47 8.00 -4.74
CA ILE A 53 -6.70 7.76 -5.97
C ILE A 53 -7.10 8.82 -6.98
N THR A 54 -6.23 9.82 -7.15
CA THR A 54 -6.43 10.92 -8.10
C THR A 54 -5.09 11.53 -8.50
N ASP A 55 -5.04 12.15 -9.68
CA ASP A 55 -3.94 13.00 -10.14
C ASP A 55 -4.27 14.50 -9.99
N LEU A 56 -5.42 14.82 -9.40
CA LEU A 56 -5.92 16.19 -9.23
C LEU A 56 -5.90 16.59 -7.75
N PRO A 57 -5.01 17.51 -7.32
CA PRO A 57 -4.94 17.95 -5.92
C PRO A 57 -6.29 18.45 -5.38
N ASP A 58 -7.04 19.23 -6.17
CA ASP A 58 -8.36 19.78 -5.78
C ASP A 58 -9.42 18.71 -5.50
N THR A 59 -9.22 17.47 -5.96
CA THR A 59 -10.10 16.35 -5.58
C THR A 59 -9.96 16.05 -4.09
N LEU A 60 -8.78 16.20 -3.49
CA LEU A 60 -8.53 15.92 -2.08
C LEU A 60 -9.29 16.88 -1.16
N ASP A 61 -9.46 18.13 -1.57
CA ASP A 61 -10.30 19.11 -0.88
C ASP A 61 -11.75 18.63 -0.72
N ARG A 62 -12.35 18.20 -1.84
CA ARG A 62 -13.72 17.68 -1.84
C ARG A 62 -13.84 16.43 -0.96
N MET A 63 -12.82 15.57 -0.96
CA MET A 63 -12.80 14.38 -0.09
C MET A 63 -12.68 14.76 1.39
N LYS A 64 -11.89 15.79 1.72
CA LYS A 64 -11.80 16.28 3.10
C LYS A 64 -13.12 16.88 3.58
N GLU A 65 -13.79 17.66 2.74
CA GLU A 65 -15.09 18.29 3.04
C GLU A 65 -16.21 17.26 3.22
N ALA A 66 -16.20 16.17 2.43
CA ALA A 66 -17.19 15.10 2.53
C ALA A 66 -17.00 14.18 3.74
N ALA A 67 -15.84 14.22 4.40
CA ALA A 67 -15.56 13.38 5.56
C ALA A 67 -16.26 13.90 6.84
N GLY A 68 -16.71 12.99 7.69
CA GLY A 68 -17.41 13.28 8.93
C GLY A 68 -17.91 12.01 9.62
N GLY A 69 -18.11 12.06 10.94
CA GLY A 69 -18.54 10.88 11.70
C GLY A 69 -17.57 9.71 11.52
N ASP A 70 -18.07 8.52 11.17
CA ASP A 70 -17.22 7.33 10.94
C ASP A 70 -16.49 7.32 9.59
N LEU A 71 -16.80 8.26 8.69
CA LEU A 71 -16.06 8.47 7.44
C LEU A 71 -14.94 9.48 7.68
N ARG A 72 -13.67 9.05 7.56
CA ARG A 72 -12.49 9.88 7.83
C ARG A 72 -11.71 10.14 6.54
N PHE A 73 -11.22 11.36 6.38
CA PHE A 73 -10.20 11.65 5.38
C PHE A 73 -8.87 11.04 5.83
N GLY A 74 -8.36 10.12 5.02
CA GLY A 74 -7.08 9.44 5.21
C GLY A 74 -5.93 10.09 4.45
N GLY A 75 -6.20 10.61 3.25
CA GLY A 75 -5.22 11.33 2.44
C GLY A 75 -5.22 10.89 0.99
N TRP A 76 -4.03 10.79 0.39
CA TRP A 76 -3.86 10.50 -1.03
C TRP A 76 -3.22 9.13 -1.27
N LYS A 77 -3.67 8.44 -2.32
CA LYS A 77 -3.12 7.17 -2.81
C LYS A 77 -2.52 7.35 -4.21
N GLY A 78 -1.19 7.17 -4.31
CA GLY A 78 -0.44 7.15 -5.58
C GLY A 78 -0.01 5.74 -6.01
N PHE A 79 0.54 5.63 -7.23
CA PHE A 79 1.08 4.39 -7.79
C PHE A 79 2.44 4.61 -8.45
N ALA A 80 3.48 3.91 -7.98
CA ALA A 80 4.81 3.97 -8.57
C ALA A 80 5.05 2.89 -9.63
N ASP A 81 4.31 1.77 -9.59
CA ASP A 81 4.42 0.66 -10.55
C ASP A 81 3.15 -0.22 -10.59
N GLY A 82 3.25 -1.40 -11.22
CA GLY A 82 2.20 -2.41 -11.26
C GLY A 82 2.45 -3.59 -10.31
N ALA A 83 2.14 -4.81 -10.75
CA ALA A 83 2.21 -6.04 -9.95
C ALA A 83 3.22 -7.06 -10.50
N LEU A 84 3.75 -7.92 -9.63
CA LEU A 84 4.71 -8.98 -9.98
C LEU A 84 4.09 -10.06 -10.87
N GLY A 85 2.85 -10.48 -10.58
CA GLY A 85 2.17 -11.53 -11.35
C GLY A 85 2.08 -11.19 -12.84
N ALA A 86 1.77 -9.93 -13.16
CA ALA A 86 1.66 -9.39 -14.51
C ALA A 86 2.99 -8.85 -15.08
N ARG A 87 4.11 -8.98 -14.35
CA ARG A 87 5.43 -8.42 -14.72
C ARG A 87 5.44 -6.92 -14.97
N THR A 88 4.63 -6.17 -14.22
CA THR A 88 4.52 -4.71 -14.32
C THR A 88 5.07 -3.97 -13.11
N ALA A 89 5.35 -4.67 -12.00
CA ALA A 89 6.14 -4.10 -10.91
C ALA A 89 7.55 -3.74 -11.42
N ALA A 90 8.04 -2.54 -11.09
CA ALA A 90 9.26 -1.99 -11.66
C ALA A 90 10.48 -2.43 -10.85
N LEU A 91 11.31 -3.27 -11.47
CA LEU A 91 12.51 -3.84 -10.87
C LEU A 91 13.77 -3.10 -11.37
N SER A 92 14.85 -3.14 -10.60
CA SER A 92 16.15 -2.57 -11.02
C SER A 92 16.82 -3.36 -12.15
N GLU A 93 16.43 -4.62 -12.32
CA GLU A 93 16.90 -5.54 -13.36
C GLU A 93 15.72 -6.26 -14.00
N PRO A 94 15.85 -6.78 -15.25
CA PRO A 94 14.81 -7.58 -15.88
C PRO A 94 14.28 -8.72 -15.01
N TYR A 95 13.02 -9.11 -15.17
CA TYR A 95 12.46 -10.29 -14.51
C TYR A 95 13.29 -11.54 -14.82
N ALA A 96 13.41 -12.48 -13.89
CA ALA A 96 14.21 -13.68 -14.12
C ALA A 96 13.61 -14.58 -15.22
N ASP A 97 12.30 -14.48 -15.43
CA ASP A 97 11.54 -15.24 -16.43
C ASP A 97 11.07 -14.39 -17.63
N GLY A 98 11.66 -13.20 -17.85
CA GLY A 98 11.28 -12.33 -18.97
C GLY A 98 12.23 -11.16 -19.21
N PRO A 99 12.23 -10.57 -20.42
CA PRO A 99 13.24 -9.59 -20.80
C PRO A 99 13.01 -8.17 -20.25
N GLY A 100 11.81 -7.85 -19.77
CA GLY A 100 11.45 -6.52 -19.26
C GLY A 100 11.74 -6.36 -17.78
N ALA A 101 11.86 -5.12 -17.30
CA ALA A 101 12.04 -4.77 -15.89
C ALA A 101 10.78 -4.13 -15.27
N GLY A 102 9.61 -4.38 -15.84
CA GLY A 102 8.33 -3.83 -15.39
C GLY A 102 7.91 -2.54 -16.08
N THR A 103 6.91 -1.87 -15.49
CA THR A 103 6.33 -0.64 -16.04
C THR A 103 6.22 0.40 -14.92
N PRO A 104 7.19 1.32 -14.79
CA PRO A 104 7.08 2.44 -13.88
C PRO A 104 5.81 3.23 -14.17
N ARG A 105 5.07 3.57 -13.12
CA ARG A 105 3.86 4.41 -13.16
C ARG A 105 4.09 5.78 -12.50
N TRP A 106 5.34 6.18 -12.37
CA TRP A 106 5.72 7.45 -11.76
C TRP A 106 5.51 8.63 -12.72
N GLY A 107 4.58 9.52 -12.40
CA GLY A 107 4.30 10.74 -13.16
C GLY A 107 5.07 11.94 -12.60
N VAL A 108 5.83 12.64 -13.46
CA VAL A 108 6.56 13.85 -13.07
C VAL A 108 5.57 15.01 -12.91
N GLY A 109 5.27 15.40 -11.67
CA GLY A 109 4.45 16.58 -11.33
C GLY A 109 3.19 16.28 -10.51
N SER A 110 2.33 15.35 -10.95
CA SER A 110 1.04 15.09 -10.26
C SER A 110 1.22 14.49 -8.87
N HIS A 111 2.17 13.55 -8.72
CA HIS A 111 2.39 12.83 -7.47
C HIS A 111 2.83 13.77 -6.34
N ARG A 112 3.77 14.69 -6.64
CA ARG A 112 4.25 15.65 -5.66
C ARG A 112 3.15 16.63 -5.25
N ALA A 113 2.42 17.19 -6.20
CA ALA A 113 1.34 18.13 -5.92
C ALA A 113 0.21 17.50 -5.09
N CYS A 114 -0.20 16.26 -5.41
CA CYS A 114 -1.20 15.55 -4.62
C CYS A 114 -0.69 15.17 -3.23
N ALA A 115 0.58 14.75 -3.11
CA ALA A 115 1.18 14.43 -1.83
C ALA A 115 1.26 15.66 -0.91
N GLU A 116 1.78 16.78 -1.42
CA GLU A 116 1.84 18.06 -0.70
C GLU A 116 0.44 18.49 -0.27
N ARG A 117 -0.56 18.44 -1.17
CA ARG A 117 -1.93 18.80 -0.84
C ARG A 117 -2.56 17.91 0.22
N ALA A 118 -2.33 16.59 0.17
CA ALA A 118 -2.83 15.66 1.18
C ALA A 118 -2.27 16.00 2.58
N LEU A 119 -0.99 16.33 2.66
CA LEU A 119 -0.32 16.70 3.91
C LEU A 119 -0.84 18.04 4.45
N GLU A 120 -1.04 19.05 3.58
CA GLU A 120 -1.62 20.35 3.96
C GLU A 120 -3.04 20.20 4.57
N LEU A 121 -3.81 19.22 4.08
CA LEU A 121 -5.14 18.90 4.59
C LEU A 121 -5.11 18.05 5.88
N GLY A 122 -3.92 17.77 6.41
CA GLY A 122 -3.68 16.93 7.59
C GLY A 122 -3.95 15.45 7.35
N GLY A 123 -3.82 14.99 6.09
CA GLY A 123 -3.89 13.59 5.71
C GLY A 123 -2.51 12.97 5.53
N SER A 124 -2.49 11.73 5.05
CA SER A 124 -1.27 10.95 4.79
C SER A 124 -1.07 10.67 3.31
N VAL A 125 0.15 10.28 2.95
CA VAL A 125 0.57 9.90 1.62
C VAL A 125 0.83 8.41 1.60
N ALA A 126 0.00 7.67 0.86
CA ALA A 126 0.13 6.24 0.62
C ALA A 126 0.54 6.02 -0.84
N ILE A 127 1.66 5.35 -1.11
CA ILE A 127 2.08 5.08 -2.50
C ILE A 127 2.32 3.59 -2.70
N HIS A 128 1.63 3.01 -3.67
CA HIS A 128 1.88 1.66 -4.16
C HIS A 128 3.28 1.58 -4.74
N ALA A 129 4.11 0.69 -4.19
CA ALA A 129 5.38 0.29 -4.79
C ALA A 129 5.69 -1.17 -4.46
N ILE A 130 5.69 -2.01 -5.49
CA ILE A 130 5.97 -3.45 -5.35
C ILE A 130 7.43 -3.75 -5.69
N GLY A 131 7.93 -3.26 -6.81
CA GLY A 131 9.29 -3.53 -7.28
C GLY A 131 10.33 -2.61 -6.65
N ASP A 132 11.57 -3.08 -6.58
CA ASP A 132 12.65 -2.37 -5.88
C ASP A 132 13.00 -1.03 -6.52
N ALA A 133 12.92 -0.91 -7.86
CA ALA A 133 13.14 0.36 -8.53
C ALA A 133 11.98 1.35 -8.31
N ALA A 134 10.75 0.87 -8.12
CA ALA A 134 9.63 1.72 -7.74
C ALA A 134 9.78 2.28 -6.33
N VAL A 135 10.25 1.44 -5.40
CA VAL A 135 10.51 1.82 -4.00
C VAL A 135 11.55 2.93 -3.94
N ASP A 136 12.64 2.85 -4.71
CA ASP A 136 13.63 3.93 -4.78
C ASP A 136 13.00 5.28 -5.16
N ARG A 137 12.09 5.30 -6.13
CA ARG A 137 11.39 6.53 -6.56
C ARG A 137 10.47 7.10 -5.49
N VAL A 138 9.79 6.23 -4.74
CA VAL A 138 8.96 6.64 -3.62
C VAL A 138 9.82 7.26 -2.52
N LEU A 139 10.96 6.65 -2.20
CA LEU A 139 11.88 7.17 -1.21
C LEU A 139 12.44 8.53 -1.60
N ASP A 140 12.79 8.75 -2.87
CA ASP A 140 13.23 10.06 -3.37
C ASP A 140 12.17 11.16 -3.13
N LEU A 141 10.88 10.85 -3.35
CA LEU A 141 9.79 11.78 -3.04
C LEU A 141 9.64 12.00 -1.54
N PHE A 142 9.71 10.94 -0.74
CA PHE A 142 9.56 11.04 0.71
C PHE A 142 10.71 11.82 1.35
N GLU A 143 11.93 11.70 0.85
CA GLU A 143 13.07 12.56 1.21
C GLU A 143 12.78 14.04 0.92
N ALA A 144 12.23 14.34 -0.26
CA ALA A 144 11.86 15.71 -0.63
C ALA A 144 10.74 16.27 0.26
N LEU A 145 9.69 15.49 0.53
CA LEU A 145 8.57 15.88 1.40
C LEU A 145 9.02 16.07 2.85
N ARG A 146 9.85 15.16 3.37
CA ARG A 146 10.42 15.27 4.72
C ARG A 146 11.31 16.51 4.85
N SER A 147 12.13 16.80 3.83
CA SER A 147 12.94 18.02 3.78
C SER A 147 12.09 19.29 3.75
N ALA A 148 10.87 19.21 3.22
CA ALA A 148 9.87 20.28 3.24
C ALA A 148 9.04 20.33 4.55
N GLY A 149 9.33 19.47 5.53
CA GLY A 149 8.68 19.46 6.85
C GLY A 149 7.53 18.48 7.02
N ALA A 150 7.33 17.54 6.11
CA ALA A 150 6.34 16.48 6.29
C ALA A 150 6.66 15.60 7.51
N ASP A 151 5.63 15.26 8.29
CA ASP A 151 5.73 14.27 9.36
C ASP A 151 5.97 12.87 8.74
N PRO A 152 7.08 12.18 9.10
CA PRO A 152 7.36 10.83 8.62
C PRO A 152 6.22 9.82 8.83
N SER A 153 5.46 9.95 9.92
CA SER A 153 4.34 9.05 10.22
C SER A 153 3.18 9.18 9.24
N SER A 154 3.14 10.28 8.46
CA SER A 154 2.18 10.50 7.38
C SER A 154 2.66 9.95 6.04
N LEU A 155 3.86 9.36 5.95
CA LEU A 155 4.43 8.82 4.72
C LEU A 155 4.46 7.29 4.78
N ARG A 156 3.80 6.65 3.80
CA ARG A 156 3.61 5.19 3.80
C ARG A 156 3.79 4.59 2.41
N ILE A 157 4.54 3.48 2.35
CA ILE A 157 4.66 2.64 1.16
C ILE A 157 3.65 1.50 1.26
N GLU A 158 2.79 1.36 0.26
CA GLU A 158 1.89 0.21 0.12
C GLU A 158 2.62 -0.94 -0.59
N HIS A 159 2.34 -2.15 -0.12
CA HIS A 159 2.95 -3.42 -0.50
C HIS A 159 4.37 -3.60 0.01
N ALA A 160 5.30 -2.75 -0.44
CA ALA A 160 6.73 -2.88 -0.12
C ALA A 160 7.22 -4.33 -0.32
N SER A 161 6.88 -4.93 -1.48
CA SER A 161 7.04 -6.37 -1.69
C SER A 161 8.46 -6.81 -2.02
N VAL A 162 9.23 -6.02 -2.78
CA VAL A 162 10.62 -6.32 -3.13
C VAL A 162 11.50 -5.17 -2.66
N ILE A 163 12.19 -5.35 -1.53
CA ILE A 163 12.96 -4.28 -0.89
C ILE A 163 14.42 -4.72 -0.74
N ARG A 164 15.32 -3.94 -1.33
CA ARG A 164 16.76 -4.17 -1.16
C ARG A 164 17.20 -3.80 0.26
N PRO A 165 18.28 -4.42 0.78
CA PRO A 165 18.82 -4.05 2.09
C PRO A 165 19.16 -2.55 2.24
N ASP A 166 19.67 -1.90 1.20
CA ASP A 166 19.95 -0.45 1.21
C ASP A 166 18.68 0.40 1.30
N ALA A 167 17.58 -0.04 0.68
CA ALA A 167 16.30 0.63 0.76
C ALA A 167 15.66 0.51 2.16
N ILE A 168 15.87 -0.62 2.86
CA ILE A 168 15.44 -0.78 4.27
C ILE A 168 16.12 0.27 5.15
N VAL A 169 17.42 0.51 4.97
CA VAL A 169 18.15 1.55 5.71
C VAL A 169 17.54 2.93 5.45
N ARG A 170 17.30 3.29 4.18
CA ARG A 170 16.65 4.56 3.80
C ARG A 170 15.26 4.70 4.42
N MET A 171 14.45 3.64 4.40
CA MET A 171 13.11 3.63 4.99
C MET A 171 13.17 3.90 6.51
N ALA A 172 14.08 3.23 7.22
CA ALA A 172 14.27 3.42 8.65
C ALA A 172 14.73 4.85 9.00
N GLU A 173 15.71 5.38 8.25
CA GLU A 173 16.19 6.76 8.44
C GLU A 173 15.10 7.80 8.19
N LEU A 174 14.26 7.58 7.18
CA LEU A 174 13.12 8.42 6.86
C LEU A 174 12.02 8.35 7.93
N GLY A 175 11.84 7.21 8.58
CA GLY A 175 10.76 6.96 9.53
C GLY A 175 9.42 6.69 8.85
N VAL A 176 9.44 6.18 7.62
CA VAL A 176 8.23 5.87 6.83
C VAL A 176 7.58 4.57 7.32
N THR A 177 6.30 4.39 7.04
CA THR A 177 5.56 3.16 7.37
C THR A 177 5.51 2.22 6.15
N ALA A 178 5.59 0.91 6.38
CA ALA A 178 5.32 -0.11 5.36
C ALA A 178 3.94 -0.76 5.60
N SER A 179 3.03 -0.64 4.63
CA SER A 179 1.71 -1.29 4.61
C SER A 179 1.79 -2.56 3.79
N VAL A 180 1.89 -3.71 4.46
CA VAL A 180 2.21 -5.02 3.86
C VAL A 180 0.99 -5.95 3.84
N GLN A 181 1.00 -6.91 2.91
CA GLN A 181 -0.05 -7.92 2.76
C GLN A 181 0.52 -9.32 3.00
N PRO A 182 0.50 -9.84 4.24
CA PRO A 182 1.06 -11.16 4.54
C PRO A 182 0.48 -12.31 3.71
N ALA A 183 -0.80 -12.24 3.34
CA ALA A 183 -1.45 -13.24 2.50
C ALA A 183 -0.78 -13.40 1.12
N PHE A 184 -0.12 -12.35 0.59
CA PHE A 184 0.62 -12.43 -0.67
C PHE A 184 1.79 -13.42 -0.58
N VAL A 185 2.37 -13.65 0.60
CA VAL A 185 3.40 -14.68 0.78
C VAL A 185 2.87 -16.06 0.36
N ARG A 186 1.61 -16.34 0.65
CA ARG A 186 0.94 -17.59 0.29
C ARG A 186 0.52 -17.64 -1.17
N SER A 187 -0.11 -16.58 -1.69
CA SER A 187 -0.66 -16.58 -3.06
C SER A 187 0.41 -16.36 -4.13
N ASP A 188 1.44 -15.56 -3.84
CA ASP A 188 2.56 -15.32 -4.76
C ASP A 188 3.62 -16.41 -4.67
N GLY A 189 3.80 -16.99 -3.48
CA GLY A 189 4.85 -17.97 -3.16
C GLY A 189 5.08 -19.08 -4.20
N PRO A 190 4.04 -19.71 -4.78
CA PRO A 190 4.20 -20.77 -5.79
C PRO A 190 4.90 -20.35 -7.09
N TRP A 191 4.86 -19.07 -7.46
CA TRP A 191 5.39 -18.56 -8.75
C TRP A 191 6.42 -17.44 -8.58
N LEU A 192 6.54 -16.85 -7.39
CA LEU A 192 7.46 -15.76 -7.10
C LEU A 192 8.95 -16.10 -7.33
N PRO A 193 9.45 -17.31 -7.02
CA PRO A 193 10.83 -17.71 -7.31
C PRO A 193 11.20 -17.58 -8.79
N ASP A 194 10.27 -17.92 -9.70
CA ASP A 194 10.49 -17.83 -11.15
C ASP A 194 10.57 -16.36 -11.61
N ARG A 195 9.77 -15.46 -11.00
CA ARG A 195 9.77 -14.03 -11.35
C ARG A 195 11.05 -13.33 -10.94
N LEU A 196 11.54 -13.61 -9.73
CA LEU A 196 12.64 -12.84 -9.12
C LEU A 196 14.01 -13.51 -9.29
N GLY A 197 14.04 -14.83 -9.40
CA GLY A 197 15.26 -15.62 -9.32
C GLY A 197 15.84 -15.65 -7.89
N PRO A 198 16.82 -16.53 -7.63
CA PRO A 198 17.27 -16.83 -6.27
C PRO A 198 17.85 -15.63 -5.53
N ARG A 199 18.52 -14.71 -6.23
CA ARG A 199 19.15 -13.54 -5.62
C ARG A 199 18.13 -12.53 -5.10
N ARG A 200 17.11 -12.20 -5.91
CA ARG A 200 16.09 -11.19 -5.54
C ARG A 200 14.93 -11.78 -4.76
N LEU A 201 14.77 -13.10 -4.73
CA LEU A 201 13.81 -13.76 -3.84
C LEU A 201 14.12 -13.47 -2.36
N ALA A 202 15.39 -13.24 -2.01
CA ALA A 202 15.79 -12.81 -0.67
C ALA A 202 15.28 -11.40 -0.29
N TRP A 203 14.84 -10.60 -1.27
CA TRP A 203 14.28 -9.27 -1.06
C TRP A 203 12.74 -9.28 -0.97
N ALA A 204 12.13 -10.47 -1.15
CA ALA A 204 10.69 -10.62 -1.23
C ALA A 204 10.03 -10.70 0.15
N HIS A 205 9.07 -9.81 0.38
CA HIS A 205 8.31 -9.67 1.63
C HIS A 205 9.21 -9.67 2.87
N PRO A 206 10.18 -8.73 2.98
CA PRO A 206 11.20 -8.74 4.03
C PRO A 206 10.66 -8.16 5.35
N PHE A 207 9.60 -8.77 5.87
CA PHE A 207 8.85 -8.27 7.02
C PHE A 207 9.73 -8.21 8.27
N ARG A 208 10.53 -9.25 8.54
CA ARG A 208 11.41 -9.30 9.69
C ARG A 208 12.48 -8.22 9.60
N SER A 209 13.17 -8.14 8.46
CA SER A 209 14.23 -7.15 8.25
C SER A 209 13.70 -5.73 8.39
N MET A 210 12.50 -5.42 7.88
CA MET A 210 11.87 -4.11 8.10
C MET A 210 11.53 -3.87 9.57
N SER A 211 10.94 -4.85 10.25
CA SER A 211 10.59 -4.75 11.68
C SER A 211 11.82 -4.56 12.57
N GLU A 212 12.89 -5.32 12.34
CA GLU A 212 14.15 -5.22 13.10
C GLU A 212 14.87 -3.89 12.85
N ALA A 213 14.70 -3.29 11.66
CA ALA A 213 15.19 -1.94 11.35
C ALA A 213 14.35 -0.82 12.00
N GLY A 214 13.28 -1.15 12.72
CA GLY A 214 12.41 -0.17 13.39
C GLY A 214 11.37 0.50 12.47
N ILE A 215 11.14 -0.03 11.27
CA ILE A 215 10.12 0.46 10.34
C ILE A 215 8.74 0.00 10.84
N PRO A 216 7.78 0.92 11.07
CA PRO A 216 6.43 0.53 11.44
C PRO A 216 5.77 -0.31 10.33
N LEU A 217 5.20 -1.45 10.72
CA LEU A 217 4.44 -2.32 9.83
C LEU A 217 2.95 -2.17 10.07
N LEU A 218 2.18 -1.97 9.00
CA LEU A 218 0.73 -2.06 8.98
C LEU A 218 0.32 -3.26 8.13
N GLY A 219 -0.59 -4.10 8.62
CA GLY A 219 -1.12 -5.25 7.88
C GLY A 219 -2.41 -4.91 7.14
N GLY A 220 -2.54 -5.36 5.90
CA GLY A 220 -3.77 -5.30 5.11
C GLY A 220 -3.96 -6.54 4.23
N SER A 221 -5.16 -6.74 3.72
CA SER A 221 -5.43 -7.84 2.77
C SER A 221 -5.44 -7.40 1.31
N ASP A 222 -5.48 -6.10 1.03
CA ASP A 222 -5.75 -5.58 -0.32
C ASP A 222 -7.04 -6.17 -0.92
N ALA A 223 -8.07 -6.38 -0.08
CA ALA A 223 -9.34 -6.94 -0.53
C ALA A 223 -9.92 -6.11 -1.69
N PRO A 224 -10.46 -6.76 -2.74
CA PRO A 224 -10.80 -8.18 -2.81
C PRO A 224 -9.69 -9.08 -3.40
N VAL A 225 -8.45 -8.59 -3.55
CA VAL A 225 -7.33 -9.41 -4.07
C VAL A 225 -7.11 -10.63 -3.18
N GLU A 226 -7.01 -10.42 -1.86
CA GLU A 226 -7.02 -11.50 -0.87
C GLU A 226 -8.25 -11.43 0.02
N VAL A 227 -8.56 -12.59 0.62
CA VAL A 227 -9.58 -12.68 1.66
C VAL A 227 -9.14 -11.84 2.87
N PRO A 228 -9.99 -10.96 3.41
CA PRO A 228 -9.67 -10.12 4.57
C PRO A 228 -9.73 -10.91 5.89
N ASP A 229 -8.93 -11.97 6.00
CA ASP A 229 -8.80 -12.78 7.21
C ASP A 229 -7.51 -12.40 7.97
N PRO A 230 -7.60 -11.63 9.07
CA PRO A 230 -6.43 -11.19 9.81
C PRO A 230 -5.68 -12.35 10.48
N TRP A 231 -6.36 -13.45 10.83
CA TRP A 231 -5.74 -14.61 11.47
C TRP A 231 -4.89 -15.39 10.48
N GLN A 232 -5.42 -15.60 9.28
CA GLN A 232 -4.67 -16.22 8.19
C GLN A 232 -3.46 -15.35 7.80
N ALA A 233 -3.64 -14.03 7.70
CA ALA A 233 -2.54 -13.11 7.40
C ALA A 233 -1.42 -13.17 8.46
N MET A 234 -1.76 -13.17 9.75
CA MET A 234 -0.76 -13.34 10.82
C MET A 234 -0.07 -14.71 10.74
N ALA A 235 -0.81 -15.78 10.44
CA ALA A 235 -0.22 -17.10 10.24
C ALA A 235 0.74 -17.12 9.05
N ASP A 236 0.43 -16.42 7.95
CA ASP A 236 1.29 -16.35 6.76
C ASP A 236 2.55 -15.51 6.99
N ALA A 237 2.45 -14.42 7.77
CA ALA A 237 3.60 -13.62 8.19
C ALA A 237 4.62 -14.45 9.00
N ARG A 238 4.14 -15.39 9.81
CA ARG A 238 4.97 -16.28 10.64
C ARG A 238 5.44 -17.54 9.92
N THR A 239 4.56 -18.20 9.16
CA THR A 239 4.89 -19.51 8.57
C THR A 239 5.53 -19.41 7.19
N ARG A 240 5.33 -18.28 6.51
CA ARG A 240 5.90 -17.96 5.19
C ARG A 240 5.84 -19.13 4.19
N PRO A 241 4.65 -19.67 3.90
CA PRO A 241 4.53 -20.81 3.00
C PRO A 241 5.23 -20.54 1.66
N TYR A 242 5.93 -21.54 1.13
CA TYR A 242 6.68 -21.52 -0.15
C TYR A 242 7.90 -20.59 -0.22
N LEU A 243 8.07 -19.65 0.72
CA LEU A 243 9.23 -18.76 0.77
C LEU A 243 10.24 -19.18 1.86
N PRO A 244 11.51 -18.74 1.77
CA PRO A 244 12.47 -18.94 2.85
C PRO A 244 11.98 -18.33 4.17
N GLY A 245 12.26 -19.01 5.29
CA GLY A 245 11.81 -18.61 6.63
C GLY A 245 12.58 -17.43 7.26
N GLY A 246 13.66 -16.94 6.63
CA GLY A 246 14.51 -15.89 7.20
C GLY A 246 13.82 -14.55 7.46
N GLU A 247 12.66 -14.32 6.85
CA GLU A 247 11.86 -13.08 6.95
C GLU A 247 10.56 -13.27 7.74
N SER A 248 10.51 -14.30 8.59
CA SER A 248 9.37 -14.62 9.45
C SER A 248 9.23 -13.60 10.60
N LEU A 249 7.98 -13.25 10.92
CA LEU A 249 7.63 -12.49 12.13
C LEU A 249 7.31 -13.43 13.29
N ASP A 250 8.33 -14.13 13.77
CA ASP A 250 8.33 -14.90 15.01
C ASP A 250 8.98 -14.05 16.12
N ALA A 251 8.19 -13.75 17.15
CA ALA A 251 8.61 -13.01 18.34
C ALA A 251 9.65 -13.77 19.18
#